data_AF-A0A557SQX6-F1
#
_entry.id   AF-A0A557SQX6-F1
#
_cell.length_a   1.000
_cell.length_b   1.000
_cell.length_c   1.000
_cell.angle_alpha   90.00
_cell.angle_beta   90.00
_cell.angle_gamma   90.00
#
_symmetry.space_group_name_H-M   'P 1'
#
loop_
_entity.id
_entity.type
_entity.pdbx_description
1 polymer ?
#
loop_
_entity_poly.entity_id
_entity_poly.type
_entity_poly.pdbx_seq_one_letter_code
_entity_poly.pdbx_strand_id
1 'polypeptide(L)'
;MYAGSFVKIFEDIIGPAFQNQTGHTYVGEGKGSVQVSNLIRDGFRTPDIFVSAGTIPITRLMNNTPPLADWLLEFGSAEMVITYSPNSPYYADLEKARKGEIPWYDVISQKGFDFGRTDSELDPKGYYTIIAANLANIYYNDSSIKERILGEDRNPKQISQKRP
;
A
#
# COMPACT_ATOMS: atom_id res chain seq x y z
N MET A 1 5.49 10.22 11.90
CA MET A 1 4.43 9.55 11.12
C MET A 1 5.05 8.64 10.07
N TYR A 2 4.39 7.54 9.72
CA TYR A 2 4.96 6.57 8.77
C TYR A 2 3.86 5.86 7.96
N ALA A 3 4.24 5.23 6.84
CA ALA A 3 3.32 4.46 6.01
C ALA A 3 2.73 3.27 6.78
N GLY A 4 1.46 2.93 6.53
CA GLY A 4 0.80 1.81 7.23
C GLY A 4 1.56 0.48 7.16
N SER A 5 2.33 0.23 6.10
CA SER A 5 3.19 -0.95 5.97
C SER A 5 4.34 -1.02 7.01
N PHE A 6 4.63 0.07 7.70
CA PHE A 6 5.70 0.17 8.71
C PHE A 6 5.20 0.03 10.15
N VAL A 7 3.88 -0.05 10.40
CA VAL A 7 3.29 -0.04 11.76
C VAL A 7 3.99 -1.03 12.68
N LYS A 8 4.10 -2.30 12.29
CA LYS A 8 4.72 -3.32 13.15
C LYS A 8 6.18 -3.01 13.48
N ILE A 9 6.97 -2.55 12.51
CA ILE A 9 8.38 -2.23 12.72
C ILE A 9 8.53 -1.01 13.64
N PHE A 10 7.70 0.02 13.43
CA PHE A 10 7.81 1.25 14.19
C PHE A 10 7.29 1.10 15.62
N GLU A 11 6.20 0.39 15.83
CA GLU A 11 5.59 0.20 17.15
C GLU A 11 6.30 -0.88 17.98
N ASP A 12 6.74 -2.00 17.36
CA ASP A 12 7.32 -3.11 18.12
C ASP A 12 8.84 -3.00 18.27
N ILE A 13 9.52 -2.28 17.36
CA ILE A 13 11.00 -2.28 17.28
C ILE A 13 11.57 -0.87 17.43
N ILE A 14 11.29 0.03 16.48
CA ILE A 14 11.99 1.33 16.40
C ILE A 14 11.60 2.25 17.55
N GLY A 15 10.31 2.39 17.83
CA GLY A 15 9.78 3.22 18.90
C GLY A 15 10.35 2.81 20.26
N PRO A 16 10.16 1.55 20.70
CA PRO A 16 10.72 1.07 21.96
C PRO A 16 12.24 1.21 22.05
N ALA A 17 12.97 0.89 20.98
CA ALA A 17 14.43 1.03 20.96
C ALA A 17 14.89 2.49 21.09
N PHE A 18 14.25 3.41 20.37
CA PHE A 18 14.55 4.84 20.45
C PHE A 18 14.28 5.39 21.85
N GLN A 19 13.14 5.07 22.46
CA GLN A 19 12.82 5.52 23.81
C GLN A 19 13.83 4.98 24.83
N ASN A 20 14.18 3.70 24.75
CA ASN A 20 15.14 3.08 25.66
C ASN A 20 16.56 3.65 25.52
N GLN A 21 16.99 3.99 24.31
CA GLN A 21 18.35 4.51 24.06
C GLN A 21 18.49 6.01 24.35
N THR A 22 17.44 6.80 24.13
CA THR A 22 17.52 8.27 24.21
C THR A 22 16.81 8.87 25.42
N GLY A 23 15.86 8.15 26.02
CA GLY A 23 14.96 8.67 27.04
C GLY A 23 13.87 9.63 26.51
N HIS A 24 13.85 9.94 25.22
CA HIS A 24 12.81 10.77 24.62
C HIS A 24 11.54 9.97 24.35
N THR A 25 10.38 10.61 24.45
CA THR A 25 9.09 9.95 24.16
C THR A 25 8.94 9.74 22.66
N TYR A 26 8.55 8.54 22.28
CA TYR A 26 8.19 8.20 20.91
C TYR A 26 6.67 8.28 20.75
N VAL A 27 6.21 8.91 19.67
CA VAL A 27 4.79 8.94 19.28
C VAL A 27 4.68 8.56 17.81
N GLY A 28 4.15 7.36 17.55
CA GLY A 28 3.91 6.84 16.22
C GLY A 28 2.48 7.09 15.73
N GLU A 29 2.34 7.32 14.42
CA GLU A 29 1.03 7.36 13.76
C GLU A 29 1.18 6.81 12.34
N GLY A 30 0.61 5.63 12.11
CA GLY A 30 0.57 4.93 10.82
C GLY A 30 -0.65 5.33 10.00
N LYS A 31 -0.45 5.72 8.73
CA LYS A 31 -1.51 6.01 7.75
C LYS A 31 -1.04 5.72 6.32
N GLY A 32 -1.93 5.82 5.33
CA GLY A 32 -1.52 5.82 3.92
C GLY A 32 -0.62 7.02 3.62
N SER A 33 0.48 6.83 2.88
CA SER A 33 1.49 7.89 2.72
C SER A 33 0.97 9.11 1.95
N VAL A 34 0.04 8.92 1.01
CA VAL A 34 -0.63 10.05 0.33
C VAL A 34 -1.46 10.84 1.34
N GLN A 35 -2.19 10.14 2.21
CA GLN A 35 -2.93 10.77 3.31
C GLN A 35 -2.02 11.55 4.25
N VAL A 36 -0.87 10.98 4.66
CA VAL A 36 0.11 11.69 5.51
C VAL A 36 0.62 12.95 4.82
N SER A 37 1.00 12.86 3.53
CA SER A 37 1.46 14.05 2.79
C SER A 37 0.39 15.14 2.69
N ASN A 38 -0.89 14.77 2.53
CA ASN A 38 -1.99 15.73 2.54
C ASN A 38 -2.14 16.38 3.93
N LEU A 39 -2.10 15.59 5.01
CA LEU A 39 -2.20 16.13 6.39
C LEU A 39 -1.07 17.10 6.74
N ILE A 40 0.16 16.83 6.26
CA ILE A 40 1.30 17.74 6.44
C ILE A 40 1.10 19.02 5.64
N ARG A 41 0.76 18.88 4.34
CA ARG A 41 0.56 20.02 3.45
C ARG A 41 -0.57 20.94 3.91
N ASP A 42 -1.64 20.36 4.41
CA ASP A 42 -2.81 21.09 4.86
C ASP A 42 -2.68 21.59 6.32
N GLY A 43 -1.53 21.33 6.98
CA GLY A 43 -1.20 21.83 8.32
C GLY A 43 -1.87 21.08 9.49
N PHE A 44 -2.58 19.99 9.23
CA PHE A 44 -3.24 19.19 10.28
C PHE A 44 -2.29 18.29 11.07
N ARG A 45 -1.08 18.06 10.56
CA ARG A 45 -0.01 17.29 11.21
C ARG A 45 1.36 17.92 10.94
N THR A 46 2.22 17.91 11.94
CA THR A 46 3.60 18.44 11.87
C THR A 46 4.59 17.43 12.44
N PRO A 47 4.79 16.27 11.77
CA PRO A 47 5.68 15.24 12.31
C PRO A 47 7.15 15.63 12.21
N ASP A 48 7.96 15.23 13.18
CA ASP A 48 9.43 15.40 13.10
C ASP A 48 10.04 14.51 12.01
N ILE A 49 9.47 13.32 11.80
CA ILE A 49 9.90 12.36 10.79
C ILE A 49 8.67 11.84 10.02
N PHE A 50 8.76 11.86 8.69
CA PHE A 50 7.82 11.19 7.80
C PHE A 50 8.51 10.09 6.99
N VAL A 51 8.08 8.84 7.19
CA VAL A 51 8.55 7.69 6.42
C VAL A 51 7.45 7.21 5.45
N SER A 52 7.66 7.43 4.16
CA SER A 52 6.69 7.14 3.11
C SER A 52 6.89 5.77 2.45
N ALA A 53 5.81 5.15 1.96
CA ALA A 53 5.88 4.11 0.95
C ALA A 53 5.97 4.78 -0.43
N GLY A 54 7.08 4.58 -1.13
CA GLY A 54 7.37 5.28 -2.39
C GLY A 54 7.73 6.76 -2.20
N THR A 55 8.29 7.35 -3.25
CA THR A 55 8.89 8.69 -3.23
C THR A 55 7.88 9.81 -3.45
N ILE A 56 6.83 9.55 -4.25
CA ILE A 56 5.83 10.55 -4.67
C ILE A 56 5.26 11.36 -3.50
N PRO A 57 4.84 10.77 -2.35
CA PRO A 57 4.30 11.56 -1.24
C PRO A 57 5.29 12.56 -0.65
N ILE A 58 6.60 12.25 -0.61
CA ILE A 58 7.63 13.18 -0.12
C ILE A 58 7.95 14.22 -1.19
N THR A 59 8.10 13.82 -2.47
CA THR A 59 8.33 14.76 -3.58
C THR A 59 7.23 15.81 -3.68
N ARG A 60 5.98 15.48 -3.37
CA ARG A 60 4.87 16.45 -3.29
C ARG A 60 5.07 17.50 -2.19
N LEU A 61 5.67 17.13 -1.06
CA LEU A 61 5.99 18.07 0.03
C LEU A 61 7.18 18.96 -0.34
N MET A 62 8.18 18.39 -1.02
CA MET A 62 9.33 19.15 -1.54
C MET A 62 8.90 20.18 -2.59
N ASN A 63 7.96 19.81 -3.47
CA ASN A 63 7.43 20.68 -4.51
C ASN A 63 6.33 21.65 -4.01
N ASN A 64 6.01 21.65 -2.72
CA ASN A 64 5.08 22.62 -2.15
C ASN A 64 5.66 24.04 -2.21
N THR A 65 4.83 25.08 -2.14
CA THR A 65 5.28 26.47 -2.10
C THR A 65 4.69 27.17 -0.86
N PRO A 66 5.50 27.45 0.18
CA PRO A 66 6.93 27.12 0.33
C PRO A 66 7.17 25.61 0.49
N PRO A 67 8.39 25.08 0.21
CA PRO A 67 8.71 23.68 0.43
C PRO A 67 8.44 23.24 1.88
N LEU A 68 7.90 22.04 2.05
CA LEU A 68 7.62 21.44 3.37
C LEU A 68 8.58 20.29 3.70
N ALA A 69 9.48 19.96 2.77
CA ALA A 69 10.59 19.05 2.96
C ALA A 69 11.73 19.47 2.01
N ASP A 70 12.98 19.43 2.47
CA ASP A 70 14.13 19.83 1.65
C ASP A 70 14.78 18.65 0.91
N TRP A 71 14.61 17.43 1.43
CA TRP A 71 15.26 16.22 0.91
C TRP A 71 14.40 14.97 1.12
N LEU A 72 14.77 13.90 0.39
CA LEU A 72 14.27 12.56 0.59
C LEU A 72 15.45 11.57 0.57
N LEU A 73 15.34 10.48 1.32
CA LEU A 73 16.29 9.37 1.31
C LEU A 73 15.56 8.06 1.03
N GLU A 74 15.99 7.35 -0.01
CA GLU A 74 15.53 6.01 -0.32
C GLU A 74 16.37 4.99 0.45
N PHE A 75 15.71 4.13 1.22
CA PHE A 75 16.40 3.15 2.08
C PHE A 75 15.89 1.70 1.91
N GLY A 76 14.87 1.49 1.07
CA GLY A 76 14.28 0.17 0.89
C GLY A 76 13.30 0.12 -0.26
N SER A 77 13.00 -1.10 -0.69
CA SER A 77 12.02 -1.43 -1.71
C SER A 77 11.06 -2.50 -1.20
N ALA A 78 9.91 -2.63 -1.87
CA ALA A 78 8.93 -3.66 -1.61
C ALA A 78 8.36 -4.16 -2.93
N GLU A 79 7.75 -5.34 -2.90
CA GLU A 79 7.13 -5.97 -4.06
C GLU A 79 5.62 -6.04 -3.88
N MET A 80 4.88 -5.85 -4.97
CA MET A 80 3.44 -6.09 -5.00
C MET A 80 3.22 -7.60 -5.08
N VAL A 81 2.46 -8.14 -4.14
CA VAL A 81 2.11 -9.56 -4.07
C VAL A 81 0.62 -9.71 -3.81
N ILE A 82 0.07 -10.87 -4.19
CA ILE A 82 -1.28 -11.29 -3.80
C ILE A 82 -1.15 -12.18 -2.58
N THR A 83 -1.57 -11.68 -1.43
CA THR A 83 -1.61 -12.44 -0.17
C THR A 83 -2.93 -13.19 -0.04
N TYR A 84 -2.88 -14.39 0.53
CA TYR A 84 -4.07 -15.18 0.82
C TYR A 84 -3.88 -16.04 2.06
N SER A 85 -4.99 -16.56 2.59
CA SER A 85 -5.01 -17.43 3.77
C SER A 85 -5.27 -18.88 3.37
N PRO A 86 -4.72 -19.88 4.11
CA PRO A 86 -5.15 -21.28 4.03
C PRO A 86 -6.65 -21.49 4.23
N ASN A 87 -7.33 -20.56 4.90
CA ASN A 87 -8.77 -20.59 5.12
C ASN A 87 -9.58 -19.97 3.97
N SER A 88 -8.93 -19.51 2.89
CA SER A 88 -9.63 -18.97 1.72
C SER A 88 -10.46 -20.06 1.04
N PRO A 89 -11.73 -19.79 0.66
CA PRO A 89 -12.52 -20.71 -0.15
C PRO A 89 -11.85 -21.11 -1.47
N TYR A 90 -10.93 -20.27 -1.98
CA TYR A 90 -10.19 -20.46 -3.22
C TYR A 90 -8.75 -20.94 -3.00
N TYR A 91 -8.38 -21.39 -1.79
CA TYR A 91 -7.00 -21.75 -1.44
C TYR A 91 -6.35 -22.73 -2.42
N ALA A 92 -7.08 -23.79 -2.83
CA ALA A 92 -6.55 -24.79 -3.75
C ALA A 92 -6.14 -24.20 -5.12
N ASP A 93 -6.95 -23.29 -5.67
CA ASP A 93 -6.65 -22.64 -6.94
C ASP A 93 -5.59 -21.55 -6.79
N LEU A 94 -5.56 -20.85 -5.64
CA LEU A 94 -4.51 -19.88 -5.32
C LEU A 94 -3.13 -20.57 -5.19
N GLU A 95 -3.06 -21.79 -4.66
CA GLU A 95 -1.82 -22.57 -4.63
C GLU A 95 -1.38 -23.03 -6.03
N LYS A 96 -2.31 -23.47 -6.88
CA LYS A 96 -2.00 -23.76 -8.30
C LYS A 96 -1.45 -22.52 -9.00
N ALA A 97 -2.09 -21.36 -8.77
CA ALA A 97 -1.64 -20.10 -9.33
C ALA A 97 -0.25 -19.68 -8.82
N ARG A 98 0.02 -19.85 -7.52
CA ARG A 98 1.35 -19.59 -6.94
C ARG A 98 2.45 -20.46 -7.55
N LYS A 99 2.12 -21.69 -7.94
CA LYS A 99 3.03 -22.62 -8.63
C LYS A 99 3.15 -22.37 -10.14
N GLY A 100 2.37 -21.44 -10.69
CA GLY A 100 2.33 -21.16 -12.13
C GLY A 100 1.58 -22.21 -12.95
N GLU A 101 0.80 -23.08 -12.31
CA GLU A 101 0.02 -24.13 -13.00
C GLU A 101 -1.21 -23.56 -13.70
N ILE A 102 -1.78 -22.47 -13.15
CA ILE A 102 -2.88 -21.70 -13.74
C ILE A 102 -2.62 -20.20 -13.58
N PRO A 103 -3.21 -19.32 -14.41
CA PRO A 103 -3.03 -17.89 -14.25
C PRO A 103 -3.71 -17.35 -12.99
N TRP A 104 -2.98 -16.54 -12.21
CA TRP A 104 -3.51 -15.93 -10.98
C TRP A 104 -4.72 -15.03 -11.26
N TYR A 105 -4.74 -14.33 -12.39
CA TYR A 105 -5.82 -13.43 -12.76
C TYR A 105 -7.12 -14.18 -13.04
N ASP A 106 -7.06 -15.45 -13.47
CA ASP A 106 -8.25 -16.27 -13.67
C ASP A 106 -8.86 -16.70 -12.33
N VAL A 107 -8.04 -16.96 -11.32
CA VAL A 107 -8.50 -17.31 -9.97
C VAL A 107 -9.20 -16.14 -9.30
N ILE A 108 -8.59 -14.96 -9.32
CA ILE A 108 -9.18 -13.78 -8.66
C ILE A 108 -10.38 -13.19 -9.41
N SER A 109 -10.54 -13.52 -10.70
CA SER A 109 -11.72 -13.15 -11.51
C SER A 109 -12.91 -14.08 -11.31
N GLN A 110 -12.78 -15.16 -10.52
CA GLN A 110 -13.86 -16.10 -10.29
C GLN A 110 -15.04 -15.41 -9.59
N LYS A 111 -16.27 -15.77 -9.99
CA LYS A 111 -17.49 -15.27 -9.34
C LYS A 111 -17.48 -15.63 -7.86
N GLY A 112 -17.66 -14.63 -7.00
CA GLY A 112 -17.64 -14.80 -5.54
C GLY A 112 -16.27 -14.63 -4.90
N PHE A 113 -15.20 -14.45 -5.70
CA PHE A 113 -13.89 -14.09 -5.18
C PHE A 113 -13.94 -12.68 -4.57
N ASP A 114 -13.48 -12.55 -3.33
CA ASP A 114 -13.48 -11.29 -2.61
C ASP A 114 -12.06 -10.74 -2.51
N PHE A 115 -11.74 -9.76 -3.36
CA PHE A 115 -10.43 -9.16 -3.46
C PHE A 115 -10.38 -7.79 -2.75
N GLY A 116 -9.47 -7.65 -1.78
CA GLY A 116 -9.28 -6.42 -1.01
C GLY A 116 -8.01 -5.66 -1.41
N ARG A 117 -8.10 -4.33 -1.45
CA ARG A 117 -6.97 -3.41 -1.66
C ARG A 117 -7.15 -2.11 -0.87
N THR A 118 -6.08 -1.36 -0.72
CA THR A 118 -6.15 -0.02 -0.12
C THR A 118 -6.67 1.02 -1.11
N ASP A 119 -7.20 2.12 -0.57
CA ASP A 119 -7.66 3.26 -1.35
C ASP A 119 -6.49 3.90 -2.12
N SER A 120 -6.59 3.99 -3.44
CA SER A 120 -5.57 4.60 -4.30
C SER A 120 -5.43 6.11 -4.09
N GLU A 121 -6.44 6.78 -3.52
CA GLU A 121 -6.37 8.20 -3.19
C GLU A 121 -5.59 8.46 -1.89
N LEU A 122 -5.40 7.44 -1.05
CA LEU A 122 -4.83 7.58 0.30
C LEU A 122 -3.53 6.80 0.51
N ASP A 123 -3.35 5.66 -0.16
CA ASP A 123 -2.24 4.73 0.04
C ASP A 123 -1.55 4.38 -1.30
N PRO A 124 -0.21 4.52 -1.38
CA PRO A 124 0.59 4.02 -2.49
C PRO A 124 0.31 2.61 -2.95
N LYS A 125 0.10 1.67 -2.03
CA LYS A 125 -0.26 0.29 -2.38
C LYS A 125 -1.54 0.22 -3.21
N GLY A 126 -2.47 1.16 -2.99
CA GLY A 126 -3.74 1.24 -3.72
C GLY A 126 -3.53 1.56 -5.19
N TYR A 127 -2.78 2.63 -5.50
CA TYR A 127 -2.50 2.97 -6.90
C TYR A 127 -1.51 2.00 -7.56
N TYR A 128 -0.56 1.42 -6.81
CA TYR A 128 0.32 0.38 -7.35
C TYR A 128 -0.42 -0.91 -7.69
N THR A 129 -1.53 -1.22 -7.00
CA THR A 129 -2.41 -2.33 -7.39
C THR A 129 -3.04 -2.10 -8.77
N ILE A 130 -3.49 -0.87 -9.04
CA ILE A 130 -4.05 -0.49 -10.36
C ILE A 130 -2.97 -0.53 -11.43
N ILE A 131 -1.78 0.01 -11.15
CA ILE A 131 -0.64 -0.04 -12.06
C ILE A 131 -0.24 -1.49 -12.38
N ALA A 132 -0.15 -2.36 -11.36
CA ALA A 132 0.18 -3.77 -11.54
C ALA A 132 -0.87 -4.49 -12.41
N ALA A 133 -2.16 -4.19 -12.24
CA ALA A 133 -3.22 -4.73 -13.07
C ALA A 133 -3.11 -4.27 -14.54
N ASN A 134 -2.81 -2.99 -14.78
CA ASN A 134 -2.58 -2.48 -16.13
C ASN A 134 -1.31 -3.09 -16.77
N LEU A 135 -0.25 -3.32 -15.98
CA LEU A 135 0.94 -4.01 -16.45
C LEU A 135 0.65 -5.47 -16.78
N ALA A 136 -0.25 -6.14 -16.04
CA ALA A 136 -0.69 -7.49 -16.34
C ALA A 136 -1.38 -7.57 -17.70
N ASN A 137 -2.20 -6.57 -18.07
CA ASN A 137 -2.80 -6.52 -19.41
C ASN A 137 -1.74 -6.58 -20.52
N ILE A 138 -0.65 -5.82 -20.35
CA ILE A 138 0.46 -5.75 -21.31
C ILE A 138 1.25 -7.06 -21.28
N TYR A 139 1.63 -7.52 -20.09
CA TYR A 139 2.51 -8.66 -19.91
C TYR A 139 1.91 -9.97 -20.45
N TYR A 140 0.63 -10.20 -20.21
CA TYR A 140 -0.08 -11.39 -20.68
C TYR A 140 -0.76 -11.21 -22.04
N ASN A 141 -0.63 -10.03 -22.66
CA ASN A 141 -1.28 -9.69 -23.93
C ASN A 141 -2.81 -9.92 -23.89
N ASP A 142 -3.45 -9.57 -22.77
CA ASP A 142 -4.90 -9.65 -22.56
C ASP A 142 -5.38 -8.35 -21.92
N SER A 143 -5.98 -7.47 -22.72
CA SER A 143 -6.47 -6.16 -22.27
C SER A 143 -7.65 -6.23 -21.28
N SER A 144 -8.25 -7.41 -21.07
CA SER A 144 -9.39 -7.59 -20.18
C SER A 144 -8.99 -7.83 -18.72
N ILE A 145 -7.74 -8.19 -18.41
CA ILE A 145 -7.34 -8.63 -17.06
C ILE A 145 -7.74 -7.60 -16.01
N LYS A 146 -7.28 -6.34 -16.13
CA LYS A 146 -7.58 -5.28 -15.16
C LYS A 146 -9.08 -5.12 -14.93
N GLU A 147 -9.88 -5.16 -15.99
CA GLU A 147 -11.33 -5.02 -15.89
C GLU A 147 -11.96 -6.21 -15.16
N ARG A 148 -11.52 -7.44 -15.47
CA ARG A 148 -11.99 -8.65 -14.79
C ARG A 148 -11.65 -8.65 -13.29
N ILE A 149 -10.48 -8.11 -12.92
CA ILE A 149 -9.96 -8.24 -11.55
C ILE A 149 -10.29 -7.03 -10.65
N LEU A 150 -10.30 -5.81 -11.19
CA LEU A 150 -10.51 -4.57 -10.42
C LEU A 150 -11.80 -3.85 -10.81
N GLY A 151 -12.23 -3.97 -12.08
CA GLY A 151 -13.22 -3.06 -12.67
C GLY A 151 -12.72 -1.62 -12.61
N GLU A 152 -13.58 -0.70 -12.17
CA GLU A 152 -13.25 0.71 -11.97
C GLU A 152 -12.08 0.92 -10.98
N ASP A 153 -11.26 1.94 -11.25
CA ASP A 153 -10.11 2.32 -10.40
C ASP A 153 -10.54 2.66 -8.97
N ARG A 154 -11.75 3.20 -8.83
CA ARG A 154 -12.41 3.42 -7.55
C ARG A 154 -13.56 2.42 -7.38
N ASN A 155 -13.23 1.23 -6.90
CA ASN A 155 -14.19 0.17 -6.64
C ASN A 155 -14.42 0.02 -5.12
N PRO A 156 -15.53 0.54 -4.56
CA PRO A 156 -15.80 0.48 -3.12
C PRO A 156 -15.93 -0.94 -2.57
N LYS A 157 -16.23 -1.94 -3.41
CA LYS A 157 -16.32 -3.34 -2.98
C LYS A 157 -14.95 -3.90 -2.58
N GLN A 158 -13.88 -3.35 -3.14
CA GLN A 158 -12.50 -3.78 -2.88
C GLN A 158 -11.77 -2.87 -1.90
N ILE A 159 -12.26 -1.64 -1.71
CA ILE A 159 -11.69 -0.63 -0.82
C ILE A 159 -12.52 -0.62 0.47
N SER A 160 -12.16 -1.46 1.43
CA SER A 160 -12.81 -1.49 2.75
C SER A 160 -11.83 -1.06 3.84
N GLN A 161 -12.21 -0.09 4.67
CA GLN A 161 -11.42 0.36 5.83
C GLN A 161 -11.50 -0.58 7.05
N LYS A 162 -12.37 -1.59 7.03
CA LYS A 162 -12.51 -2.57 8.11
C LYS A 162 -12.99 -3.90 7.54
N ARG A 163 -12.09 -4.86 7.45
CA ARG A 163 -12.45 -6.27 7.61
C ARG A 163 -11.66 -6.78 8.82
N PRO A 164 -12.32 -7.50 9.73
CA PRO A 164 -11.77 -7.89 11.02
C PRO A 164 -10.45 -8.65 10.91
#